data_AF-A0A175W4M5-F1
#
_entry.id   AF-A0A175W4M5-F1
#
_cell.length_a   1.000
_cell.length_b   1.000
_cell.length_c   1.000
_cell.angle_alpha   90.00
_cell.angle_beta   90.00
_cell.angle_gamma   90.00
#
_symmetry.space_group_name_H-M   'P 1'
#
loop_
_entity.id
_entity.type
_entity.pdbx_description
1 polymer ?
#
loop_
_entity_poly.entity_id
_entity_poly.type
_entity_poly.pdbx_seq_one_letter_code
_entity_poly.pdbx_strand_id
1 'polypeptide(L)'
;MERDKIENDILSIVCGTPPEHLQSHRCHAKAYIDYYYNEISAGVHLEHDDVLFLVKLLREHSGTKRSEIQSALMDWCNISGQPSNTAVPATLQAFTVTGSEIPRNLAGLLKEGGDRPGKALAVAVQVMLALKLGVMVEGGVRTLWKETQSLQEIVGELFPLCTPEDDISLIPIKKSKLRARYLHDYAHVKLVWTDDLSEHLKLRTDKVPRQLRIFQYVSLLEAAWRRTQDQEVLVEKRVMEGGYYDAGFLWETLMTYKLLFPFQDEQWLKAMITRGGDDGPKDLRLVSPATMEIPWSLRAYELLPRGTKELYKLYPHWGLRLQIIFEEAEDPTPVTAMSMWFDRHKASRHAFGITVFAFTVTILFGLLSLGVGGAQIWIALCTWRPTDSGICWTAPENGTSRK
;
A
#
# COMPACT_ATOMS: atom_id res chain seq x y z
N MET A 1 27.23 15.03 11.93
CA MET A 1 28.01 15.51 10.77
C MET A 1 28.01 14.49 9.64
N GLU A 2 28.57 13.29 9.82
CA GLU A 2 28.57 12.25 8.77
C GLU A 2 27.17 11.77 8.40
N ARG A 3 26.33 11.46 9.40
CA ARG A 3 24.92 11.08 9.17
C ARG A 3 24.08 12.19 8.51
N ASP A 4 24.33 13.46 8.84
CA ASP A 4 23.61 14.60 8.25
C ASP A 4 24.01 14.79 6.77
N LYS A 5 25.30 14.60 6.46
CA LYS A 5 25.80 14.59 5.08
C LYS A 5 25.10 13.48 4.28
N ILE A 6 25.01 12.29 4.85
CA ILE A 6 24.43 11.12 4.19
C ILE A 6 22.92 11.26 4.01
N GLU A 7 22.20 11.84 4.98
CA GLU A 7 20.80 12.24 4.81
C GLU A 7 20.64 13.18 3.61
N ASN A 8 21.49 14.19 3.51
CA ASN A 8 21.45 15.16 2.42
C ASN A 8 21.73 14.54 1.05
N ASP A 9 22.70 13.63 1.00
CA ASP A 9 23.10 12.86 -0.18
C ASP A 9 22.00 11.90 -0.63
N ILE A 10 21.39 11.13 0.29
CA ILE A 10 20.29 10.21 -0.05
C ILE A 10 19.09 11.00 -0.58
N LEU A 11 18.74 12.10 0.07
CA LEU A 11 17.67 12.94 -0.45
C LEU A 11 18.07 13.59 -1.79
N SER A 12 19.35 13.91 -2.02
CA SER A 12 19.83 14.41 -3.31
C SER A 12 19.67 13.34 -4.40
N ILE A 13 19.97 12.08 -4.06
CA ILE A 13 19.79 10.86 -4.84
C ILE A 13 18.32 10.58 -5.16
N VAL A 14 17.39 10.88 -4.27
CA VAL A 14 15.96 10.64 -4.54
C VAL A 14 15.34 11.76 -5.38
N CYS A 15 15.81 13.00 -5.24
CA CYS A 15 15.14 14.19 -5.80
C CYS A 15 15.75 14.76 -7.08
N GLY A 16 16.93 14.32 -7.48
CA GLY A 16 17.67 14.94 -8.59
C GLY A 16 18.34 16.28 -8.25
N THR A 17 18.36 16.72 -6.99
CA THR A 17 18.83 18.06 -6.59
C THR A 17 20.22 18.01 -5.94
N PRO A 18 21.18 18.89 -6.32
CA PRO A 18 22.49 18.94 -5.67
C PRO A 18 22.39 19.37 -4.19
N PRO A 19 23.28 18.88 -3.31
CA PRO A 19 23.18 19.04 -1.85
C PRO A 19 23.37 20.49 -1.36
N GLU A 20 23.80 21.40 -2.22
CA GLU A 20 24.18 22.79 -1.85
C GLU A 20 22.98 23.70 -1.54
N HIS A 21 21.75 23.30 -1.89
CA HIS A 21 20.53 24.09 -1.67
C HIS A 21 19.79 23.80 -0.34
N LEU A 22 20.42 23.09 0.58
CA LEU A 22 19.79 22.61 1.81
C LEU A 22 19.75 23.66 2.93
N GLN A 23 18.60 24.31 3.12
CA GLN A 23 18.30 25.00 4.39
C GLN A 23 17.97 23.98 5.49
N SER A 24 18.47 24.29 6.70
CA SER A 24 18.44 23.51 7.93
C SER A 24 17.05 23.02 8.36
N HIS A 25 16.57 21.95 7.75
CA HIS A 25 15.40 21.20 8.22
C HIS A 25 15.86 19.78 8.57
N ARG A 26 16.19 19.61 9.86
CA ARG A 26 16.65 18.35 10.46
C ARG A 26 15.47 17.39 10.63
N CYS A 27 15.68 16.10 10.31
CA CYS A 27 14.79 14.95 10.56
C CYS A 27 13.69 14.67 9.53
N HIS A 28 13.94 14.72 8.23
CA HIS A 28 12.85 14.46 7.26
C HIS A 28 12.82 13.05 6.69
N ALA A 29 13.88 12.23 6.78
CA ALA A 29 13.83 10.85 6.27
C ALA A 29 14.55 9.81 7.15
N LYS A 30 14.70 10.10 8.45
CA LYS A 30 15.48 9.28 9.40
C LYS A 30 15.14 7.79 9.35
N ALA A 31 13.85 7.44 9.30
CA ALA A 31 13.41 6.04 9.26
C ALA A 31 13.91 5.29 8.01
N TYR A 32 13.90 5.97 6.86
CA TYR A 32 14.41 5.38 5.62
C TYR A 32 15.93 5.26 5.62
N ILE A 33 16.63 6.25 6.19
CA ILE A 33 18.09 6.22 6.31
C ILE A 33 18.52 5.08 7.23
N ASP A 34 17.82 4.87 8.33
CA ASP A 34 18.10 3.76 9.25
C ASP A 34 17.86 2.41 8.57
N TYR A 35 16.83 2.31 7.73
CA TYR A 35 16.60 1.14 6.89
C TYR A 35 17.71 0.93 5.86
N TYR A 36 18.17 2.00 5.20
CA TYR A 36 19.28 1.95 4.25
C TYR A 36 20.54 1.37 4.90
N TYR A 37 20.95 1.90 6.05
CA TYR A 37 22.15 1.43 6.74
C TYR A 37 22.05 0.01 7.26
N ASN A 38 20.92 -0.33 7.87
CA ASN A 38 20.81 -1.58 8.60
C ASN A 38 20.47 -2.77 7.70
N GLU A 39 19.77 -2.54 6.58
CA GLU A 39 19.29 -3.63 5.72
C GLU A 39 19.87 -3.58 4.31
N ILE A 40 19.98 -2.39 3.70
CA ILE A 40 20.38 -2.30 2.29
C ILE A 40 21.90 -2.44 2.13
N SER A 41 22.67 -1.55 2.76
CA SER A 41 24.13 -1.53 2.58
C SER A 41 24.80 -2.76 3.18
N ALA A 42 24.27 -3.27 4.29
CA ALA A 42 24.77 -4.46 4.98
C ALA A 42 24.70 -5.73 4.11
N GLY A 43 23.75 -5.83 3.18
CA GLY A 43 23.55 -7.04 2.37
C GLY A 43 24.56 -7.22 1.22
N VAL A 44 25.22 -6.16 0.76
CA VAL A 44 26.13 -6.19 -0.40
C VAL A 44 27.52 -5.63 -0.09
N HIS A 45 27.78 -5.21 1.17
CA HIS A 45 29.05 -4.62 1.60
C HIS A 45 29.49 -3.41 0.74
N LEU A 46 28.52 -2.59 0.34
CA LEU A 46 28.79 -1.33 -0.36
C LEU A 46 28.90 -0.19 0.65
N GLU A 47 29.91 0.65 0.49
CA GLU A 47 30.02 1.90 1.21
C GLU A 47 29.14 2.98 0.58
N HIS A 48 28.91 4.06 1.34
CA HIS A 48 28.07 5.18 0.90
C HIS A 48 28.57 5.81 -0.41
N ASP A 49 29.89 5.96 -0.56
CA ASP A 49 30.50 6.51 -1.76
C ASP A 49 30.32 5.60 -2.98
N ASP A 50 30.29 4.27 -2.78
CA ASP A 50 30.00 3.30 -3.85
C ASP A 50 28.56 3.50 -4.37
N VAL A 51 27.60 3.66 -3.46
CA VAL A 51 26.19 3.89 -3.79
C VAL A 51 26.00 5.22 -4.52
N LEU A 52 26.64 6.30 -4.04
CA LEU A 52 26.59 7.61 -4.69
C LEU A 52 27.10 7.56 -6.13
N PHE A 53 28.23 6.90 -6.34
CA PHE A 53 28.81 6.72 -7.66
C PHE A 53 27.84 5.99 -8.60
N LEU A 54 27.30 4.86 -8.15
CA LEU A 54 26.36 4.05 -8.95
C LEU A 54 25.06 4.79 -9.26
N VAL A 55 24.52 5.56 -8.31
CA VAL A 55 23.34 6.38 -8.55
C VAL A 55 23.62 7.45 -9.60
N LYS A 56 24.77 8.14 -9.51
CA LYS A 56 25.15 9.15 -10.50
C LYS A 56 25.26 8.54 -11.89
N LEU A 57 25.92 7.39 -12.00
CA LEU A 57 26.04 6.63 -13.24
C LEU A 57 24.66 6.26 -13.81
N LEU A 58 23.76 5.73 -12.98
CA LEU A 58 22.41 5.33 -13.38
C LEU A 58 21.57 6.52 -13.86
N ARG A 59 21.77 7.71 -13.30
CA ARG A 59 21.06 8.93 -13.71
C ARG A 59 21.54 9.44 -15.06
N GLU A 60 22.86 9.47 -15.27
CA GLU A 60 23.46 9.91 -16.53
C GLU A 60 23.09 8.96 -17.69
N HIS A 61 22.86 7.68 -17.38
CA HIS A 61 22.61 6.62 -18.35
C HIS A 61 21.28 5.88 -18.10
N SER A 62 20.23 6.60 -17.69
CA SER A 62 18.93 5.99 -17.33
C SER A 62 18.25 5.26 -18.49
N GLY A 63 18.53 5.66 -19.74
CA GLY A 63 18.05 5.01 -20.96
C GLY A 63 18.89 3.83 -21.44
N THR A 64 20.04 3.58 -20.83
CA THR A 64 20.96 2.50 -21.20
C THR A 64 20.52 1.19 -20.54
N LYS A 65 20.73 0.06 -21.23
CA LYS A 65 20.32 -1.25 -20.71
C LYS A 65 21.18 -1.67 -19.52
N ARG A 66 20.59 -2.42 -18.58
CA ARG A 66 21.29 -2.98 -17.42
C ARG A 66 22.58 -3.71 -17.80
N SER A 67 22.52 -4.59 -18.80
CA SER A 67 23.67 -5.37 -19.27
C SER A 67 24.79 -4.50 -19.85
N GLU A 68 24.45 -3.40 -20.52
CA GLU A 68 25.43 -2.47 -21.07
C GLU A 68 26.15 -1.70 -19.95
N ILE A 69 25.40 -1.24 -18.93
CA ILE A 69 25.98 -0.57 -17.75
C ILE A 69 26.85 -1.56 -16.95
N GLN A 70 26.41 -2.80 -16.77
CA GLN A 70 27.21 -3.83 -16.12
C GLN A 70 28.50 -4.11 -16.90
N SER A 71 28.43 -4.24 -18.23
CA SER A 71 29.60 -4.45 -19.07
C SER A 71 30.58 -3.27 -18.93
N ALA A 72 30.07 -2.03 -18.93
CA ALA A 72 30.89 -0.85 -18.74
C ALA A 72 31.60 -0.83 -17.38
N LEU A 73 30.90 -1.18 -16.29
CA LEU A 73 31.51 -1.28 -14.95
C LEU A 73 32.64 -2.32 -14.92
N MET A 74 32.43 -3.48 -15.57
CA MET A 74 33.45 -4.52 -15.65
C MET A 74 34.65 -4.09 -16.51
N ASP A 75 34.40 -3.42 -17.63
CA ASP A 75 35.44 -2.90 -18.53
C ASP A 75 36.30 -1.84 -17.82
N TRP A 76 35.69 -0.90 -17.09
CA TRP A 76 36.45 0.08 -16.31
C TRP A 76 37.31 -0.56 -15.22
N CYS A 77 36.80 -1.59 -14.55
CA CYS A 77 37.55 -2.30 -13.52
C CYS A 77 38.84 -2.91 -14.11
N ASN A 78 38.75 -3.48 -15.32
CA ASN A 78 39.89 -4.05 -16.02
C ASN A 78 40.92 -3.00 -16.47
N ILE A 79 40.47 -1.80 -16.84
CA ILE A 79 41.34 -0.70 -17.32
C ILE A 79 41.99 0.07 -16.17
N SER A 80 41.38 0.10 -14.98
CA SER A 80 41.90 0.82 -13.81
C SER A 80 43.32 0.40 -13.38
N GLY A 81 43.84 -0.71 -13.90
CA GLY A 81 45.23 -1.17 -13.72
C GLY A 81 46.12 -1.13 -14.98
N GLN A 82 45.64 -0.66 -16.13
CA GLN A 82 46.39 -0.64 -17.39
C GLN A 82 46.95 0.77 -17.72
N PRO A 83 48.11 0.85 -18.41
CA PRO A 83 48.70 2.13 -18.80
C PRO A 83 47.77 2.88 -19.77
N SER A 84 47.74 4.21 -19.65
CA SER A 84 46.83 5.17 -20.31
C SER A 84 46.68 5.07 -21.84
N ASN A 85 47.51 4.26 -22.51
CA ASN A 85 47.51 4.08 -23.97
C ASN A 85 46.68 2.87 -24.44
N THR A 86 45.96 2.19 -23.54
CA THR A 86 45.08 1.09 -23.93
C THR A 86 43.80 1.63 -24.56
N ALA A 87 43.45 1.08 -25.73
CA ALA A 87 42.28 1.50 -26.48
C ALA A 87 41.02 1.34 -25.62
N VAL A 88 40.31 2.44 -25.39
CA VAL A 88 39.06 2.44 -24.62
C VAL A 88 38.04 1.58 -25.37
N PRO A 89 37.52 0.50 -24.74
CA PRO A 89 36.43 -0.31 -25.30
C PRO A 89 35.30 0.56 -25.82
N ALA A 90 34.72 0.20 -26.97
CA ALA A 90 33.62 0.95 -27.57
C ALA A 90 32.44 1.12 -26.60
N THR A 91 32.22 0.13 -25.73
CA THR A 91 31.25 0.18 -24.61
C THR A 91 31.46 1.38 -23.71
N LEU A 92 32.71 1.77 -23.43
CA LEU A 92 33.04 2.87 -22.54
C LEU A 92 33.03 4.25 -23.21
N GLN A 93 33.08 4.33 -24.54
CA GLN A 93 33.03 5.62 -25.24
C GLN A 93 31.69 6.34 -25.05
N ALA A 94 30.63 5.59 -24.71
CA ALA A 94 29.31 6.14 -24.41
C ALA A 94 29.20 6.73 -22.99
N PHE A 95 30.18 6.48 -22.11
CA PHE A 95 30.13 6.88 -20.71
C PHE A 95 31.18 7.95 -20.41
N THR A 96 30.78 9.02 -19.73
CA THR A 96 31.65 10.15 -19.39
C THR A 96 32.63 9.87 -18.24
N VAL A 97 32.47 8.75 -17.55
CA VAL A 97 33.23 8.43 -16.34
C VAL A 97 34.61 7.85 -16.71
N THR A 98 35.63 8.37 -16.05
CA THR A 98 37.00 7.84 -16.14
C THR A 98 37.22 6.79 -15.05
N GLY A 99 37.91 5.69 -15.36
CA GLY A 99 38.10 4.58 -14.40
C GLY A 99 38.76 4.98 -13.07
N SER A 100 39.39 6.16 -12.98
CA SER A 100 39.92 6.74 -11.74
C SER A 100 38.84 7.24 -10.77
N GLU A 101 37.60 7.42 -11.21
CA GLU A 101 36.49 7.87 -10.37
C GLU A 101 35.79 6.72 -9.63
N ILE A 102 36.10 5.46 -9.96
CA ILE A 102 35.48 4.30 -9.31
C ILE A 102 36.01 4.18 -7.87
N PRO A 103 35.13 4.19 -6.86
CA PRO A 103 35.50 3.96 -5.47
C PRO A 103 36.21 2.61 -5.29
N ARG A 104 37.19 2.55 -4.38
CA ARG A 104 38.04 1.35 -4.19
C ARG A 104 37.27 0.11 -3.79
N ASN A 105 36.25 0.26 -2.94
CA ASN A 105 35.45 -0.87 -2.47
C ASN A 105 34.57 -1.42 -3.59
N LEU A 106 33.92 -0.55 -4.36
CA LEU A 106 33.24 -0.95 -5.60
C LEU A 106 34.20 -1.66 -6.56
N ALA A 107 35.41 -1.13 -6.80
CA ALA A 107 36.39 -1.79 -7.67
C ALA A 107 36.78 -3.20 -7.17
N GLY A 108 36.95 -3.37 -5.85
CA GLY A 108 37.19 -4.68 -5.24
C GLY A 108 36.03 -5.64 -5.49
N LEU A 109 34.80 -5.16 -5.29
CA LEU A 109 33.57 -5.94 -5.47
C LEU A 109 33.34 -6.35 -6.94
N LEU A 110 33.71 -5.49 -7.89
CA LEU A 110 33.66 -5.77 -9.33
C LEU A 110 34.70 -6.82 -9.75
N LYS A 111 35.90 -6.83 -9.16
CA LYS A 111 36.96 -7.83 -9.48
C LYS A 111 36.57 -9.27 -9.12
N GLU A 112 35.70 -9.44 -8.14
CA GLU A 112 35.21 -10.77 -7.76
C GLU A 112 34.26 -11.38 -8.81
N GLY A 113 33.72 -10.57 -9.73
CA GLY A 113 32.91 -11.01 -10.85
C GLY A 113 31.55 -11.60 -10.46
N GLY A 114 30.98 -12.41 -11.35
CA GLY A 114 29.64 -12.98 -11.21
C GLY A 114 28.53 -11.93 -11.30
N ASP A 115 27.45 -12.11 -10.53
CA ASP A 115 26.29 -11.19 -10.51
C ASP A 115 26.49 -9.99 -9.56
N ARG A 116 27.69 -9.81 -9.00
CA ARG A 116 27.97 -8.72 -8.05
C ARG A 116 27.74 -7.31 -8.62
N PRO A 117 28.14 -6.99 -9.87
CA PRO A 117 27.82 -5.70 -10.48
C PRO A 117 26.30 -5.48 -10.57
N GLY A 118 25.55 -6.53 -10.94
CA GLY A 118 24.09 -6.50 -10.99
C GLY A 118 23.45 -6.25 -9.62
N LYS A 119 23.96 -6.90 -8.57
CA LYS A 119 23.52 -6.65 -7.18
C LYS A 119 23.81 -5.22 -6.72
N ALA A 120 24.99 -4.69 -7.07
CA ALA A 120 25.36 -3.33 -6.71
C ALA A 120 24.46 -2.29 -7.38
N LEU A 121 24.17 -2.49 -8.68
CA LEU A 121 23.20 -1.66 -9.40
C LEU A 121 21.79 -1.78 -8.79
N ALA A 122 21.35 -2.98 -8.43
CA ALA A 122 20.05 -3.18 -7.78
C ALA A 122 19.95 -2.44 -6.44
N VAL A 123 21.02 -2.43 -5.64
CA VAL A 123 21.10 -1.63 -4.41
C VAL A 123 21.00 -0.14 -4.71
N ALA A 124 21.75 0.36 -5.70
CA ALA A 124 21.70 1.76 -6.07
C ALA A 124 20.30 2.20 -6.50
N VAL A 125 19.61 1.38 -7.31
CA VAL A 125 18.21 1.64 -7.68
C VAL A 125 17.29 1.55 -6.47
N GLN A 126 17.49 0.59 -5.58
CA GLN A 126 16.71 0.46 -4.35
C GLN A 126 16.84 1.70 -3.47
N VAL A 127 18.03 2.29 -3.34
CA VAL A 127 18.22 3.53 -2.58
C VAL A 127 17.56 4.71 -3.27
N MET A 128 17.80 4.83 -4.58
CA MET A 128 17.33 5.94 -5.42
C MET A 128 15.81 6.01 -5.53
N LEU A 129 15.13 4.85 -5.58
CA LEU A 129 13.70 4.76 -5.83
C LEU A 129 12.92 4.09 -4.68
N ALA A 130 13.55 3.69 -3.58
CA ALA A 130 12.89 2.91 -2.53
C ALA A 130 12.16 1.65 -3.07
N LEU A 131 12.80 0.97 -4.03
CA LEU A 131 12.26 -0.19 -4.74
C LEU A 131 13.00 -1.48 -4.36
N LYS A 132 12.29 -2.57 -4.07
CA LYS A 132 12.94 -3.88 -3.91
C LYS A 132 12.99 -4.61 -5.25
N LEU A 133 14.07 -4.41 -6.01
CA LEU A 133 14.26 -5.08 -7.32
C LEU A 133 14.67 -6.57 -7.24
N GLY A 134 14.52 -7.19 -6.06
CA GLY A 134 14.86 -8.59 -5.83
C GLY A 134 16.36 -8.83 -5.91
N VAL A 135 17.06 -8.65 -4.80
CA VAL A 135 18.43 -9.16 -4.64
C VAL A 135 18.29 -10.65 -4.31
N MET A 136 18.81 -11.53 -5.18
CA MET A 136 18.73 -12.98 -4.95
C MET A 136 19.32 -13.35 -3.60
N VAL A 137 18.45 -13.76 -2.68
CA VAL A 137 18.78 -14.69 -1.59
C VAL A 137 18.58 -16.09 -2.18
N GLU A 138 19.55 -16.98 -1.96
CA GLU A 138 19.57 -18.36 -2.45
C GLU A 138 18.19 -19.03 -2.33
N GLY A 139 17.57 -19.36 -3.48
CA GLY A 139 16.22 -19.94 -3.48
C GLY A 139 15.35 -19.61 -4.71
N GLY A 140 15.79 -18.69 -5.57
CA GLY A 140 15.13 -18.39 -6.84
C GLY A 140 14.02 -17.36 -6.71
N VAL A 141 14.38 -16.07 -6.86
CA VAL A 141 13.42 -14.99 -7.11
C VAL A 141 13.82 -14.33 -8.43
N ARG A 142 12.87 -14.17 -9.35
CA ARG A 142 13.05 -13.45 -10.60
C ARG A 142 13.42 -12.00 -10.29
N THR A 143 14.60 -11.55 -10.72
CA THR A 143 14.98 -10.13 -10.72
C THR A 143 13.94 -9.37 -11.54
N LEU A 144 13.30 -8.36 -10.93
CA LEU A 144 12.28 -7.56 -11.62
C LEU A 144 12.89 -6.79 -12.80
N TRP A 145 14.14 -6.35 -12.63
CA TRP A 145 14.88 -5.62 -13.65
C TRP A 145 15.73 -6.56 -14.50
N LYS A 146 15.28 -6.82 -15.74
CA LYS A 146 15.94 -7.74 -16.68
C LYS A 146 17.20 -7.10 -17.28
N GLU A 147 18.14 -7.94 -17.72
CA GLU A 147 19.38 -7.49 -18.36
C GLU A 147 19.17 -6.65 -19.63
N THR A 148 18.06 -6.87 -20.32
CA THR A 148 17.70 -6.15 -21.56
C THR A 148 16.96 -4.85 -21.30
N GLN A 149 16.57 -4.56 -20.05
CA GLN A 149 15.75 -3.41 -19.71
C GLN A 149 16.60 -2.22 -19.26
N SER A 150 16.20 -1.02 -19.66
CA SER A 150 16.75 0.22 -19.09
C SER A 150 16.07 0.57 -17.75
N LEU A 151 16.64 1.53 -17.02
CA LEU A 151 16.02 2.04 -15.79
C LEU A 151 14.67 2.73 -16.09
N GLN A 152 14.60 3.49 -17.18
CA GLN A 152 13.35 4.14 -17.60
C GLN A 152 12.24 3.10 -17.89
N GLU A 153 12.59 2.00 -18.55
CA GLU A 153 11.61 0.95 -18.90
C GLU A 153 11.04 0.27 -17.66
N ILE A 154 11.90 -0.12 -16.70
CA ILE A 154 11.41 -0.80 -15.48
C ILE A 154 10.57 0.15 -14.62
N VAL A 155 10.92 1.43 -14.57
CA VAL A 155 10.15 2.44 -13.84
C VAL A 155 8.78 2.66 -14.50
N GLY A 156 8.73 2.77 -15.82
CA GLY A 156 7.46 2.87 -16.56
C GLY A 156 6.58 1.63 -16.43
N GLU A 157 7.18 0.44 -16.30
CA GLU A 157 6.47 -0.82 -16.04
C GLU A 157 5.91 -0.87 -14.60
N LEU A 158 6.66 -0.37 -13.62
CA LEU A 158 6.27 -0.37 -12.20
C LEU A 158 5.20 0.68 -11.88
N PHE A 159 5.24 1.83 -12.56
CA PHE A 159 4.34 2.96 -12.35
C PHE A 159 3.68 3.38 -13.67
N PRO A 160 2.77 2.56 -14.22
CA PRO A 160 2.11 2.86 -15.47
C PRO A 160 1.20 4.09 -15.32
N LEU A 161 1.20 4.94 -16.34
CA LEU A 161 0.24 6.04 -16.46
C LEU A 161 -1.09 5.48 -16.98
N CYS A 162 -2.10 5.46 -16.13
CA CYS A 162 -3.45 5.08 -16.52
C CYS A 162 -4.22 6.33 -16.96
N THR A 163 -4.53 6.42 -18.25
CA THR A 163 -5.54 7.36 -18.75
C THR A 163 -6.92 6.74 -18.61
N PRO A 164 -7.96 7.50 -18.26
CA PRO A 164 -9.31 6.99 -18.29
C PRO A 164 -9.64 6.59 -19.75
N GLU A 165 -9.79 5.30 -20.02
CA GLU A 165 -10.38 4.86 -21.28
C GLU A 165 -11.79 5.46 -21.38
N ASP A 166 -12.21 5.82 -22.60
CA ASP A 166 -13.47 6.53 -22.84
C ASP A 166 -14.72 5.74 -22.36
N ASP A 167 -14.56 4.46 -22.00
CA ASP A 167 -15.64 3.53 -21.61
C ASP A 167 -15.69 3.20 -20.11
N ILE A 168 -14.91 3.87 -19.25
CA ILE A 168 -14.99 3.63 -17.81
C ILE A 168 -16.33 4.18 -17.30
N SER A 169 -17.27 3.25 -17.08
CA SER A 169 -18.56 3.50 -16.44
C SER A 169 -18.41 4.48 -15.27
N LEU A 170 -19.27 5.51 -15.25
CA LEU A 170 -19.32 6.57 -14.24
C LEU A 170 -19.80 6.04 -12.88
N ILE A 171 -19.12 5.03 -12.34
CA ILE A 171 -19.43 4.47 -11.03
C ILE A 171 -19.09 5.55 -9.99
N PRO A 172 -20.07 6.01 -9.20
CA PRO A 172 -19.82 6.99 -8.16
C PRO A 172 -18.89 6.41 -7.11
N ILE A 173 -17.74 7.05 -6.90
CA ILE A 173 -16.78 6.59 -5.89
C ILE A 173 -17.20 7.15 -4.54
N LYS A 174 -17.51 6.25 -3.61
CA LYS A 174 -17.73 6.59 -2.20
C LYS A 174 -16.39 6.64 -1.47
N LYS A 175 -15.83 7.83 -1.29
CA LYS A 175 -14.58 8.07 -0.53
C LYS A 175 -14.49 7.37 0.82
N SER A 176 -15.63 7.16 1.49
CA SER A 176 -15.67 6.46 2.78
C SER A 176 -15.24 5.00 2.69
N LYS A 177 -15.44 4.36 1.53
CA LYS A 177 -15.07 2.96 1.28
C LYS A 177 -13.58 2.77 1.04
N LEU A 178 -12.88 3.82 0.60
CA LEU A 178 -11.43 3.79 0.39
C LEU A 178 -10.63 4.01 1.67
N ARG A 179 -11.26 4.40 2.79
CA ARG A 179 -10.53 4.59 4.06
C ARG A 179 -9.96 3.27 4.53
N ALA A 180 -8.70 3.28 4.99
CA ALA A 180 -8.05 2.13 5.60
C ALA A 180 -8.89 1.49 6.71
N ARG A 181 -9.53 2.33 7.53
CA ARG A 181 -10.45 1.87 8.58
C ARG A 181 -11.64 1.10 8.03
N TYR A 182 -12.26 1.60 6.95
CA TYR A 182 -13.39 0.92 6.34
C TYR A 182 -12.96 -0.44 5.75
N LEU A 183 -11.82 -0.44 5.04
CA LEU A 183 -11.26 -1.64 4.46
C LEU A 183 -10.95 -2.71 5.53
N HIS A 184 -10.41 -2.28 6.66
CA HIS A 184 -10.14 -3.15 7.80
C HIS A 184 -11.42 -3.67 8.45
N ASP A 185 -12.33 -2.77 8.84
CA ASP A 185 -13.48 -3.11 9.66
C ASP A 185 -14.59 -3.82 8.88
N TYR A 186 -14.75 -3.51 7.58
CA TYR A 186 -15.89 -3.99 6.76
C TYR A 186 -15.51 -4.82 5.54
N ALA A 187 -14.30 -4.64 4.97
CA ALA A 187 -13.85 -5.41 3.81
C ALA A 187 -12.86 -6.55 4.17
N HIS A 188 -12.58 -6.75 5.47
CA HIS A 188 -11.64 -7.77 5.98
C HIS A 188 -10.24 -7.68 5.35
N VAL A 189 -9.79 -6.46 5.05
CA VAL A 189 -8.47 -6.17 4.50
C VAL A 189 -7.52 -5.79 5.63
N LYS A 190 -6.50 -6.62 5.86
CA LYS A 190 -5.38 -6.32 6.75
C LYS A 190 -4.44 -5.31 6.07
N LEU A 191 -4.04 -4.27 6.79
CA LEU A 191 -2.95 -3.40 6.35
C LEU A 191 -1.60 -4.06 6.62
N VAL A 192 -0.72 -4.03 5.62
CA VAL A 192 0.64 -4.54 5.70
C VAL A 192 1.60 -3.44 5.25
N TRP A 193 2.54 -3.07 6.12
CA TRP A 193 3.53 -2.05 5.78
C TRP A 193 4.62 -2.65 4.88
N THR A 194 5.04 -1.90 3.88
CA THR A 194 6.06 -2.32 2.92
C THR A 194 7.14 -1.25 2.80
N ASP A 195 8.36 -1.70 2.58
CA ASP A 195 9.53 -0.88 2.26
C ASP A 195 9.79 -0.77 0.75
N ASP A 196 8.95 -1.43 -0.05
CA ASP A 196 8.95 -1.34 -1.51
C ASP A 196 7.82 -0.43 -1.99
N LEU A 197 8.18 0.71 -2.58
CA LEU A 197 7.21 1.67 -3.11
C LEU A 197 6.38 1.08 -4.26
N SER A 198 6.92 0.15 -5.05
CA SER A 198 6.17 -0.49 -6.14
C SER A 198 5.02 -1.34 -5.65
N GLU A 199 5.02 -1.75 -4.38
CA GLU A 199 3.96 -2.53 -3.75
C GLU A 199 2.90 -1.64 -3.07
N HIS A 200 3.07 -0.32 -3.09
CA HIS A 200 2.11 0.60 -2.49
C HIS A 200 0.71 0.48 -3.14
N LEU A 201 -0.33 0.43 -2.32
CA LEU A 201 -1.72 0.18 -2.73
C LEU A 201 -1.96 -1.16 -3.43
N LYS A 202 -1.01 -2.10 -3.38
CA LYS A 202 -1.23 -3.43 -3.94
C LYS A 202 -2.14 -4.23 -3.01
N LEU A 203 -3.30 -4.61 -3.53
CA LEU A 203 -4.24 -5.48 -2.84
C LEU A 203 -3.94 -6.94 -3.20
N ARG A 204 -3.57 -7.73 -2.20
CA ARG A 204 -3.37 -9.17 -2.29
C ARG A 204 -4.63 -9.91 -1.85
N THR A 205 -5.33 -10.48 -2.82
CA THR A 205 -6.53 -11.30 -2.63
C THR A 205 -6.21 -12.79 -2.45
N ASP A 206 -4.97 -13.21 -2.70
CA ASP A 206 -4.49 -14.59 -2.54
C ASP A 206 -4.28 -15.00 -1.06
N LYS A 207 -4.33 -14.03 -0.15
CA LYS A 207 -4.16 -14.23 1.30
C LYS A 207 -5.48 -14.03 2.04
N VAL A 208 -5.66 -14.78 3.12
CA VAL A 208 -6.77 -14.60 4.07
C VAL A 208 -6.17 -14.31 5.46
N PRO A 209 -6.44 -13.13 6.05
CA PRO A 209 -7.18 -12.01 5.48
C PRO A 209 -6.44 -11.39 4.27
N ARG A 210 -7.20 -10.69 3.41
CA ARG A 210 -6.64 -9.93 2.28
C ARG A 210 -5.64 -8.92 2.80
N GLN A 211 -4.63 -8.58 2.01
CA GLN A 211 -3.58 -7.66 2.45
C GLN A 211 -3.50 -6.45 1.53
N LEU A 212 -3.69 -5.26 2.08
CA LEU A 212 -3.37 -4.01 1.41
C LEU A 212 -1.99 -3.56 1.83
N ARG A 213 -1.07 -3.46 0.87
CA ARG A 213 0.31 -3.07 1.13
C ARG A 213 0.49 -1.56 1.05
N ILE A 214 1.02 -0.95 2.12
CA ILE A 214 1.20 0.49 2.24
C ILE A 214 2.68 0.81 2.44
N PHE A 215 3.25 1.66 1.59
CA PHE A 215 4.64 2.05 1.74
C PHE A 215 4.82 2.82 3.05
N GLN A 216 5.85 2.48 3.82
CA GLN A 216 5.96 2.97 5.18
C GLN A 216 6.73 4.28 5.30
N TYR A 217 7.64 4.62 4.40
CA TYR A 217 8.52 5.77 4.56
C TYR A 217 7.92 7.07 3.99
N VAL A 218 6.82 7.55 4.55
CA VAL A 218 6.16 8.80 4.11
C VAL A 218 7.06 10.01 4.24
N SER A 219 7.90 10.05 5.27
CA SER A 219 8.86 11.12 5.51
C SER A 219 9.85 11.27 4.35
N LEU A 220 10.29 10.15 3.74
CA LEU A 220 11.08 10.15 2.51
C LEU A 220 10.35 10.84 1.36
N LEU A 221 9.08 10.48 1.14
CA LEU A 221 8.26 11.05 0.06
C LEU A 221 8.04 12.56 0.27
N GLU A 222 7.78 13.00 1.50
CA GLU A 222 7.62 14.42 1.82
C GLU A 222 8.92 15.21 1.63
N ALA A 223 10.02 14.67 2.13
CA ALA A 223 11.34 15.27 1.97
C ALA A 223 11.67 15.40 0.48
N ALA A 224 11.33 14.36 -0.29
CA ALA A 224 11.57 14.36 -1.72
C ALA A 224 10.71 15.39 -2.46
N TRP A 225 9.43 15.42 -2.14
CA TRP A 225 8.48 16.33 -2.77
C TRP A 225 8.84 17.80 -2.55
N ARG A 226 9.23 18.19 -1.32
CA ARG A 226 9.64 19.57 -1.03
C ARG A 226 10.81 20.03 -1.88
N ARG A 227 11.81 19.17 -2.05
CA ARG A 227 12.97 19.47 -2.90
C ARG A 227 12.59 19.66 -4.36
N THR A 228 11.57 18.96 -4.83
CA THR A 228 11.06 19.15 -6.19
C THR A 228 10.21 20.42 -6.33
N GLN A 229 9.56 20.89 -5.26
CA GLN A 229 8.81 22.16 -5.30
C GLN A 229 9.70 23.38 -5.44
N ASP A 230 10.88 23.39 -4.82
CA ASP A 230 11.82 24.51 -4.94
C ASP A 230 12.35 24.69 -6.39
N GLN A 231 12.09 23.73 -7.28
CA GLN A 231 12.54 23.72 -8.68
C GLN A 231 11.46 24.09 -9.70
N GLU A 232 10.35 24.75 -9.32
CA GLU A 232 9.12 24.97 -10.11
C GLU A 232 9.26 25.81 -11.42
N VAL A 233 10.37 25.73 -12.16
CA VAL A 233 10.62 26.52 -13.37
C VAL A 233 10.49 25.73 -14.68
N LEU A 234 10.53 24.39 -14.74
CA LEU A 234 10.63 23.73 -16.06
C LEU A 234 9.63 22.59 -16.33
N VAL A 235 8.59 22.97 -17.08
CA VAL A 235 8.14 22.38 -18.38
C VAL A 235 7.93 20.87 -18.40
N GLU A 236 6.66 20.45 -18.55
CA GLU A 236 6.14 19.28 -19.28
C GLU A 236 6.97 17.97 -19.33
N LYS A 237 7.88 17.76 -18.39
CA LYS A 237 8.77 16.61 -18.40
C LYS A 237 8.00 15.44 -17.82
N ARG A 238 7.76 14.47 -18.69
CA ARG A 238 7.10 13.23 -18.33
C ARG A 238 7.93 12.53 -17.25
N VAL A 239 7.19 11.93 -16.35
CA VAL A 239 7.57 11.01 -15.29
C VAL A 239 8.88 10.28 -15.60
N MET A 240 9.89 10.51 -14.74
CA MET A 240 11.06 9.66 -14.51
C MET A 240 12.04 9.39 -15.67
N GLU A 241 12.10 10.25 -16.71
CA GLU A 241 13.14 10.16 -17.76
C GLU A 241 14.58 10.20 -17.17
N GLY A 242 14.78 10.86 -16.02
CA GLY A 242 16.10 10.95 -15.37
C GLY A 242 16.37 9.92 -14.27
N GLY A 243 15.49 8.94 -14.04
CA GLY A 243 15.65 7.99 -12.94
C GLY A 243 15.38 8.56 -11.54
N TYR A 244 14.62 9.64 -11.44
CA TYR A 244 14.13 10.22 -10.18
C TYR A 244 12.63 10.44 -10.25
N TYR A 245 11.98 10.50 -9.09
CA TYR A 245 10.56 10.78 -9.01
C TYR A 245 10.25 12.22 -9.37
N ASP A 246 9.28 12.44 -10.25
CA ASP A 246 8.78 13.79 -10.52
C ASP A 246 7.89 14.29 -9.37
N ALA A 247 7.74 15.61 -9.27
CA ALA A 247 6.95 16.25 -8.23
C ALA A 247 5.48 15.80 -8.24
N GLY A 248 4.92 15.53 -9.42
CA GLY A 248 3.55 15.09 -9.61
C GLY A 248 3.31 13.69 -9.04
N PHE A 249 4.19 12.74 -9.33
CA PHE A 249 4.15 11.39 -8.78
C PHE A 249 4.30 11.40 -7.26
N LEU A 250 5.24 12.16 -6.71
CA LEU A 250 5.43 12.27 -5.26
C LEU A 250 4.18 12.86 -4.60
N TRP A 251 3.64 13.92 -5.18
CA TRP A 251 2.40 14.54 -4.73
C TRP A 251 1.23 13.55 -4.75
N GLU A 252 1.02 12.89 -5.88
CA GLU A 252 -0.03 11.90 -6.08
C GLU A 252 0.06 10.79 -5.03
N THR A 253 1.25 10.23 -4.85
CA THR A 253 1.54 9.18 -3.87
C THR A 253 1.21 9.67 -2.46
N LEU A 254 1.62 10.88 -2.09
CA LEU A 254 1.28 11.48 -0.81
C LEU A 254 -0.23 11.72 -0.63
N MET A 255 -0.96 12.04 -1.70
CA MET A 255 -2.42 12.20 -1.65
C MET A 255 -3.15 10.89 -1.37
N THR A 256 -2.60 9.74 -1.77
CA THR A 256 -3.21 8.44 -1.44
C THR A 256 -3.26 8.21 0.08
N TYR A 257 -2.27 8.67 0.85
CA TYR A 257 -2.30 8.57 2.31
C TYR A 257 -3.41 9.42 2.92
N LYS A 258 -3.70 10.60 2.36
CA LYS A 258 -4.83 11.43 2.81
C LYS A 258 -6.17 10.76 2.52
N LEU A 259 -6.26 10.01 1.43
CA LEU A 259 -7.45 9.24 1.08
C LEU A 259 -7.65 8.02 2.01
N LEU A 260 -6.57 7.31 2.31
CA LEU A 260 -6.59 6.12 3.17
C LEU A 260 -6.72 6.45 4.66
N PHE A 261 -6.02 7.49 5.13
CA PHE A 261 -5.89 7.87 6.54
C PHE A 261 -6.37 9.31 6.76
N PRO A 262 -7.70 9.53 6.73
CA PRO A 262 -8.28 10.81 7.14
C PRO A 262 -7.83 11.21 8.54
N PHE A 263 -7.79 12.52 8.81
CA PHE A 263 -7.58 13.04 10.17
C PHE A 263 -8.56 12.43 11.19
N GLN A 264 -9.81 12.14 10.79
CA GLN A 264 -10.81 11.53 11.67
C GLN A 264 -10.42 10.12 12.16
N ASP A 265 -9.54 9.43 11.42
CA ASP A 265 -9.09 8.07 11.74
C ASP A 265 -7.74 8.06 12.48
N GLU A 266 -7.17 9.21 12.85
CA GLU A 266 -5.86 9.31 13.51
C GLU A 266 -5.78 8.46 14.80
N GLN A 267 -6.80 8.54 15.66
CA GLN A 267 -6.84 7.75 16.89
C GLN A 267 -6.92 6.24 16.62
N TRP A 268 -7.67 5.86 15.58
CA TRP A 268 -7.77 4.45 15.17
C TRP A 268 -6.44 3.95 14.62
N LEU A 269 -5.76 4.74 13.78
CA LEU A 269 -4.45 4.40 13.24
C LEU A 269 -3.40 4.29 14.34
N LYS A 270 -3.37 5.25 15.28
CA LYS A 270 -2.54 5.19 16.50
C LYS A 270 -2.76 3.89 17.26
N ALA A 271 -4.02 3.55 17.54
CA ALA A 271 -4.34 2.32 18.26
C ALA A 271 -3.94 1.06 17.48
N MET A 272 -4.16 1.02 16.16
CA MET A 272 -3.75 -0.10 15.30
C MET A 272 -2.24 -0.32 15.35
N ILE A 273 -1.46 0.76 15.22
CA ILE A 273 0.00 0.70 15.21
C ILE A 273 0.54 0.27 16.58
N THR A 274 -0.01 0.84 17.65
CA THR A 274 0.41 0.49 19.02
C THR A 274 0.11 -0.97 19.35
N ARG A 275 -0.96 -1.53 18.78
CA ARG A 275 -1.32 -2.96 18.93
C ARG A 275 -0.52 -3.89 18.01
N GLY A 276 -0.04 -3.39 16.87
CA GLY A 276 0.74 -4.16 15.90
C GLY A 276 2.14 -4.52 16.39
N GLY A 277 2.66 -3.83 17.40
CA GLY A 277 4.01 -4.06 17.90
C GLY A 277 5.07 -3.80 16.83
N ASP A 278 5.99 -4.75 16.67
CA ASP A 278 7.10 -4.66 15.71
C ASP A 278 6.65 -4.69 14.24
N ASP A 279 5.43 -5.16 13.96
CA ASP A 279 4.84 -5.15 12.61
C ASP A 279 4.30 -3.77 12.19
N GLY A 280 4.42 -2.73 13.03
CA GLY A 280 3.98 -1.37 12.73
C GLY A 280 4.84 -0.66 11.68
N PRO A 281 4.39 0.51 11.16
CA PRO A 281 5.20 1.29 10.24
C PRO A 281 6.43 1.83 11.00
N LYS A 282 7.61 1.68 10.38
CA LYS A 282 8.87 2.23 10.93
C LYS A 282 8.88 3.76 10.95
N ASP A 283 8.10 4.40 10.08
CA ASP A 283 7.98 5.86 9.99
C ASP A 283 6.78 6.36 10.80
N LEU A 284 7.07 7.08 11.89
CA LEU A 284 6.03 7.59 12.78
C LEU A 284 5.23 8.77 12.18
N ARG A 285 5.66 9.39 11.06
CA ARG A 285 4.88 10.46 10.42
C ARG A 285 3.51 10.01 9.93
N LEU A 286 3.37 8.72 9.59
CA LEU A 286 2.07 8.11 9.28
C LEU A 286 1.07 8.21 10.44
N VAL A 287 1.57 8.15 11.68
CA VAL A 287 0.75 8.07 12.90
C VAL A 287 0.11 9.41 13.25
N SER A 288 0.69 10.50 12.75
CA SER A 288 0.19 11.84 12.99
C SER A 288 0.02 12.54 11.64
N PRO A 289 -1.06 12.25 10.89
CA PRO A 289 -1.34 12.91 9.62
C PRO A 289 -1.30 14.43 9.77
N ALA A 290 -1.71 14.97 10.93
CA ALA A 290 -1.61 16.40 11.25
C ALA A 290 -0.18 16.97 11.19
N THR A 291 0.85 16.14 11.34
CA THR A 291 2.28 16.53 11.22
C THR A 291 2.83 16.39 9.80
N MET A 292 2.06 15.78 8.91
CA MET A 292 2.40 15.72 7.49
C MET A 292 2.36 17.16 6.97
N GLU A 293 3.51 17.69 6.56
CA GLU A 293 3.67 19.13 6.29
C GLU A 293 3.01 19.57 4.98
N ILE A 294 2.39 18.63 4.27
CA ILE A 294 1.52 18.98 3.16
C ILE A 294 0.34 19.77 3.71
N PRO A 295 0.17 21.05 3.33
CA PRO A 295 -0.87 21.90 3.88
C PRO A 295 -2.23 21.20 3.76
N TRP A 296 -2.82 20.84 4.91
CA TRP A 296 -4.15 20.23 4.98
C TRP A 296 -5.22 21.13 4.34
N SER A 297 -4.93 22.43 4.25
CA SER A 297 -5.75 23.49 3.68
C SER A 297 -5.69 23.61 2.15
N LEU A 298 -4.75 22.97 1.44
CA LEU A 298 -4.69 23.05 -0.01
C LEU A 298 -5.53 21.94 -0.66
N ARG A 299 -6.85 22.20 -0.75
CA ARG A 299 -7.84 21.63 -1.69
C ARG A 299 -7.97 20.09 -1.82
N ALA A 300 -7.18 19.28 -1.12
CA ALA A 300 -7.12 17.83 -1.31
C ALA A 300 -8.42 17.10 -0.93
N TYR A 301 -9.20 17.64 0.03
CA TYR A 301 -10.52 17.10 0.36
C TYR A 301 -11.63 17.57 -0.60
N GLU A 302 -11.38 18.64 -1.36
CA GLU A 302 -12.32 19.18 -2.36
C GLU A 302 -12.08 18.59 -3.75
N LEU A 303 -10.84 18.20 -4.07
CA LEU A 303 -10.47 17.39 -5.24
C LEU A 303 -10.53 15.88 -4.94
N LEU A 304 -11.53 15.43 -4.17
CA LEU A 304 -11.74 14.00 -4.04
C LEU A 304 -12.54 13.47 -5.24
N PRO A 305 -12.13 12.34 -5.82
CA PRO A 305 -12.77 11.81 -7.01
C PRO A 305 -14.22 11.45 -6.70
N ARG A 306 -15.15 12.05 -7.45
CA ARG A 306 -16.59 11.76 -7.37
C ARG A 306 -16.95 10.52 -8.18
N GLY A 307 -16.11 10.16 -9.14
CA GLY A 307 -16.25 8.99 -9.98
C GLY A 307 -14.90 8.52 -10.50
N THR A 308 -14.93 7.37 -11.15
CA THR A 308 -13.77 6.68 -11.75
C THR A 308 -12.96 7.58 -12.68
N LYS A 309 -13.59 8.36 -13.56
CA LYS A 309 -12.87 9.30 -14.46
C LYS A 309 -12.06 10.35 -13.70
N GLU A 310 -12.61 10.91 -12.63
CA GLU A 310 -11.89 11.87 -11.79
C GLU A 310 -10.78 11.18 -11.00
N LEU A 311 -10.96 9.92 -10.59
CA LEU A 311 -9.93 9.13 -9.91
C LEU A 311 -8.68 9.02 -10.79
N TYR A 312 -8.82 8.61 -12.05
CA TYR A 312 -7.67 8.51 -12.96
C TYR A 312 -7.04 9.86 -13.31
N LYS A 313 -7.84 10.93 -13.32
CA LYS A 313 -7.31 12.29 -13.55
C LYS A 313 -6.45 12.77 -12.38
N LEU A 314 -6.87 12.46 -11.15
CA LEU A 314 -6.21 12.89 -9.92
C LEU A 314 -5.08 11.95 -9.51
N TYR A 315 -5.22 10.67 -9.85
CA TYR A 315 -4.28 9.61 -9.56
C TYR A 315 -3.89 8.84 -10.85
N PRO A 316 -3.15 9.45 -11.79
CA PRO A 316 -2.73 8.77 -13.01
C PRO A 316 -1.93 7.47 -12.77
N HIS A 317 -1.08 7.42 -11.73
CA HIS A 317 -0.24 6.25 -11.44
C HIS A 317 -0.94 5.23 -10.54
N TRP A 318 -1.76 5.71 -9.61
CA TRP A 318 -2.40 4.89 -8.58
C TRP A 318 -3.88 4.60 -8.85
N GLY A 319 -4.48 5.22 -9.87
CA GLY A 319 -5.91 5.17 -10.16
C GLY A 319 -6.43 3.75 -10.34
N LEU A 320 -5.70 2.89 -11.06
CA LEU A 320 -6.06 1.48 -11.24
C LEU A 320 -6.09 0.73 -9.91
N ARG A 321 -5.07 0.92 -9.07
CA ARG A 321 -4.98 0.24 -7.75
C ARG A 321 -6.08 0.74 -6.81
N LEU A 322 -6.33 2.05 -6.80
CA LEU A 322 -7.42 2.64 -6.03
C LEU A 322 -8.80 2.15 -6.51
N GLN A 323 -8.99 1.97 -7.81
CA GLN A 323 -10.23 1.38 -8.35
C GLN A 323 -10.41 -0.07 -7.87
N ILE A 324 -9.38 -0.90 -7.97
CA ILE A 324 -9.43 -2.30 -7.49
C ILE A 324 -9.77 -2.35 -5.99
N ILE A 325 -9.16 -1.48 -5.18
CA ILE A 325 -9.48 -1.37 -3.76
C ILE A 325 -10.93 -0.92 -3.55
N PHE A 326 -11.43 0.02 -4.36
CA PHE A 326 -12.82 0.48 -4.28
C PHE A 326 -13.81 -0.61 -4.63
N GLU A 327 -13.58 -1.35 -5.71
CA GLU A 327 -14.41 -2.48 -6.14
C GLU A 327 -14.47 -3.56 -5.06
N GLU A 328 -13.32 -3.92 -4.48
CA GLU A 328 -13.27 -4.86 -3.36
C GLU A 328 -13.97 -4.31 -2.11
N ALA A 329 -13.93 -3.00 -1.87
CA ALA A 329 -14.68 -2.39 -0.77
C ALA A 329 -16.19 -2.31 -1.03
N GLU A 330 -16.61 -2.32 -2.31
CA GLU A 330 -18.01 -2.34 -2.69
C GLU A 330 -18.64 -3.71 -2.56
N ASP A 331 -17.94 -4.73 -3.04
CA ASP A 331 -18.36 -6.13 -2.98
C ASP A 331 -17.18 -6.98 -2.49
N PRO A 332 -16.96 -7.04 -1.16
CA PRO A 332 -15.85 -7.80 -0.62
C PRO A 332 -16.04 -9.26 -0.97
N THR A 333 -15.07 -9.85 -1.68
CA THR A 333 -15.15 -11.26 -2.02
C THR A 333 -15.30 -12.07 -0.72
N PRO A 334 -16.02 -13.19 -0.71
CA PRO A 334 -16.25 -13.93 0.52
C PRO A 334 -14.97 -14.63 0.99
N VAL A 335 -14.46 -14.25 2.17
CA VAL A 335 -13.23 -14.81 2.77
C VAL A 335 -13.43 -16.09 3.59
N THR A 336 -14.66 -16.38 4.03
CA THR A 336 -14.97 -17.46 4.96
C THR A 336 -15.89 -18.48 4.29
N ALA A 337 -15.80 -19.77 4.60
CA ALA A 337 -16.71 -20.78 4.06
C ALA A 337 -18.20 -20.42 4.31
N MET A 338 -18.49 -19.82 5.47
CA MET A 338 -19.82 -19.32 5.80
C MET A 338 -20.21 -18.07 4.98
N SER A 339 -19.27 -17.15 4.70
CA SER A 339 -19.54 -16.00 3.83
C SER A 339 -19.67 -16.41 2.36
N MET A 340 -18.92 -17.41 1.89
CA MET A 340 -19.08 -18.03 0.58
C MET A 340 -20.45 -18.71 0.46
N TRP A 341 -20.93 -19.33 1.54
CA TRP A 341 -22.27 -19.90 1.58
C TRP A 341 -23.35 -18.82 1.54
N PHE A 342 -23.19 -17.72 2.28
CA PHE A 342 -24.11 -16.58 2.25
C PHE A 342 -24.10 -15.84 0.90
N ASP A 343 -22.94 -15.62 0.28
CA ASP A 343 -22.86 -14.97 -1.03
C ASP A 343 -23.45 -15.84 -2.14
N ARG A 344 -23.30 -17.16 -2.07
CA ARG A 344 -24.03 -18.09 -2.96
C ARG A 344 -25.56 -17.98 -2.84
N HIS A 345 -26.07 -17.42 -1.75
CA HIS A 345 -27.50 -17.25 -1.50
C HIS A 345 -28.00 -15.80 -1.60
N LYS A 346 -27.12 -14.83 -1.93
CA LYS A 346 -27.46 -13.40 -2.00
C LYS A 346 -28.25 -12.99 -3.25
N ALA A 347 -28.35 -13.85 -4.27
CA ALA A 347 -29.16 -13.57 -5.44
C ALA A 347 -30.66 -13.74 -5.13
N SER A 348 -31.36 -12.61 -4.91
CA SER A 348 -32.82 -12.43 -4.78
C SER A 348 -33.62 -13.21 -3.71
N ARG A 349 -33.05 -14.21 -3.02
CA ARG A 349 -33.80 -15.07 -2.08
C ARG A 349 -33.96 -14.54 -0.66
N HIS A 350 -33.33 -13.42 -0.29
CA HIS A 350 -33.52 -12.83 1.05
C HIS A 350 -34.95 -12.29 1.29
N ALA A 351 -35.66 -11.86 0.24
CA ALA A 351 -37.09 -11.54 0.35
C ALA A 351 -37.89 -12.79 0.74
N PHE A 352 -37.57 -13.95 0.16
CA PHE A 352 -38.22 -15.22 0.47
C PHE A 352 -37.89 -15.70 1.88
N GLY A 353 -36.63 -15.58 2.32
CA GLY A 353 -36.22 -15.96 3.67
C GLY A 353 -36.91 -15.14 4.77
N ILE A 354 -36.94 -13.81 4.61
CA ILE A 354 -37.66 -12.91 5.52
C ILE A 354 -39.15 -13.24 5.54
N THR A 355 -39.74 -13.52 4.37
CA THR A 355 -41.16 -13.89 4.24
C THR A 355 -41.46 -15.21 4.94
N VAL A 356 -40.65 -16.26 4.73
CA VAL A 356 -40.82 -17.56 5.41
C VAL A 356 -40.68 -17.41 6.92
N PHE A 357 -39.74 -16.60 7.40
CA PHE A 357 -39.59 -16.33 8.83
C PHE A 357 -40.81 -15.60 9.40
N ALA A 358 -41.30 -14.56 8.71
CA ALA A 358 -42.50 -13.84 9.11
C ALA A 358 -43.74 -14.75 9.14
N PHE A 359 -43.92 -15.62 8.14
CA PHE A 359 -44.98 -16.62 8.11
C PHE A 359 -44.88 -17.62 9.28
N THR A 360 -43.68 -18.09 9.58
CA THR A 360 -43.45 -19.01 10.70
C THR A 360 -43.85 -18.38 12.03
N VAL A 361 -43.42 -17.14 12.28
CA VAL A 361 -43.81 -16.38 13.47
C VAL A 361 -45.33 -16.18 13.53
N THR A 362 -45.97 -15.89 12.40
CA THR A 362 -47.42 -15.68 12.30
C THR A 362 -48.20 -16.96 12.64
N ILE A 363 -47.77 -18.12 12.14
CA ILE A 363 -48.38 -19.42 12.46
C ILE A 363 -48.27 -19.73 13.96
N LEU A 364 -47.11 -19.45 14.57
CA LEU A 364 -46.93 -19.64 16.01
C LEU A 364 -47.89 -18.76 16.83
N PHE A 365 -48.06 -17.50 16.46
CA PHE A 365 -49.05 -16.62 17.09
C PHE A 365 -50.48 -17.12 16.89
N GLY A 366 -50.81 -17.66 15.72
CA GLY A 366 -52.12 -18.28 15.44
C GLY A 366 -52.39 -19.52 16.31
N LEU A 367 -51.38 -20.36 16.53
CA LEU A 367 -51.52 -21.54 17.40
C LEU A 367 -51.67 -21.14 18.88
N LEU A 368 -50.91 -20.12 19.32
CA LEU A 368 -51.05 -19.56 20.67
C LEU A 368 -52.44 -18.97 20.88
N SER A 369 -52.97 -18.20 19.92
CA SER A 369 -54.32 -17.62 20.04
C SER A 369 -55.40 -18.71 20.07
N LEU A 370 -55.25 -19.78 19.30
CA LEU A 370 -56.16 -20.93 19.33
C LEU A 370 -56.15 -21.62 20.70
N GLY A 371 -54.99 -21.78 21.32
CA GLY A 371 -54.86 -22.34 22.67
C GLY A 371 -55.58 -21.49 23.73
N VAL A 372 -55.40 -20.16 23.68
CA VAL A 372 -56.10 -19.24 24.59
C VAL A 372 -57.61 -19.28 24.37
N GLY A 373 -58.07 -19.30 23.12
CA GLY A 373 -59.50 -19.42 22.81
C GLY A 373 -60.10 -20.73 23.31
N GLY A 374 -59.39 -21.85 23.15
CA GLY A 374 -59.80 -23.15 23.68
C GLY A 374 -59.93 -23.14 25.21
N ALA A 375 -58.97 -22.53 25.90
CA ALA A 375 -59.03 -22.37 27.35
C ALA A 375 -60.23 -21.50 27.79
N GLN A 376 -60.55 -20.43 27.07
CA GLN A 376 -61.71 -19.59 27.37
C GLN A 376 -63.03 -20.34 27.20
N ILE A 377 -63.19 -21.11 26.12
CA ILE A 377 -64.37 -21.95 25.88
C ILE A 377 -64.51 -23.01 26.98
N TRP A 378 -63.40 -23.63 27.37
CA TRP A 378 -63.37 -24.59 28.46
C TRP A 378 -63.85 -23.99 29.79
N ILE A 379 -63.31 -22.83 30.17
CA ILE A 379 -63.71 -22.12 31.39
C ILE A 379 -65.21 -21.78 31.34
N ALA A 380 -65.71 -21.28 30.20
CA ALA A 380 -67.13 -20.97 30.02
C ALA A 380 -68.04 -22.20 30.11
N LEU A 381 -67.58 -23.37 29.65
CA LEU A 381 -68.32 -24.63 29.79
C LEU A 381 -68.37 -25.10 31.25
N CYS A 382 -67.27 -24.97 31.99
CA CYS A 382 -67.23 -25.31 33.41
C CYS A 382 -68.09 -24.37 34.26
N THR A 383 -68.26 -23.08 33.88
CA THR A 383 -69.17 -22.17 34.60
C THR A 383 -70.64 -22.40 34.28
N TRP A 384 -70.97 -22.95 33.10
CA TRP A 384 -72.35 -23.16 32.68
C TRP A 384 -72.97 -24.47 33.20
N ARG A 385 -72.18 -25.52 33.47
CA ARG A 385 -72.72 -26.82 33.92
C ARG A 385 -72.69 -26.99 35.45
N PRO A 386 -73.77 -27.48 36.08
CA PRO A 386 -73.79 -27.82 37.50
C PRO A 386 -72.97 -29.09 37.79
N THR A 387 -72.44 -29.14 39.02
CA THR A 387 -71.23 -29.79 39.53
C THR A 387 -71.03 -31.31 39.35
N ASP A 388 -71.89 -32.05 38.63
CA ASP A 388 -71.91 -33.52 38.68
C ASP A 388 -71.25 -34.27 37.50
N SER A 389 -70.66 -33.57 36.52
CA SER A 389 -69.85 -34.24 35.48
C SER A 389 -68.36 -34.06 35.78
N GLY A 390 -67.67 -35.15 36.17
CA GLY A 390 -66.26 -35.22 36.61
C GLY A 390 -65.17 -34.83 35.61
N ILE A 391 -65.41 -33.77 34.85
CA ILE A 391 -64.54 -33.23 33.80
C ILE A 391 -63.87 -31.92 34.27
N CYS A 392 -64.49 -31.18 35.20
CA CYS A 392 -63.92 -29.96 35.78
C CYS A 392 -63.26 -30.28 37.13
N TRP A 393 -61.99 -29.90 37.31
CA TRP A 393 -61.30 -29.99 38.60
C TRP A 393 -61.96 -29.04 39.58
N THR A 394 -62.67 -29.58 40.58
CA THR A 394 -63.11 -28.79 41.73
C THR A 394 -61.90 -28.55 42.63
N ALA A 395 -61.64 -27.28 42.95
CA ALA A 395 -60.64 -26.93 43.94
C ALA A 395 -61.03 -27.57 45.28
N PRO A 396 -60.10 -28.16 46.04
CA PRO A 396 -60.42 -28.72 47.35
C PRO A 396 -60.91 -27.59 48.25
N GLU A 397 -62.17 -27.66 48.70
CA GLU A 397 -62.70 -26.78 49.73
C GLU A 397 -61.88 -26.98 51.00
N ASN A 398 -61.03 -26.00 51.31
CA ASN A 398 -60.43 -25.88 52.62
C ASN A 398 -61.57 -25.66 53.63
N GLY A 399 -61.89 -26.72 54.38
CA GLY A 399 -62.84 -26.67 55.48
C GLY A 399 -62.38 -25.71 56.57
N THR A 400 -62.80 -24.45 56.48
CA THR A 400 -62.87 -23.55 57.63
C THR A 400 -64.25 -23.65 58.25
N SER A 401 -64.36 -24.57 59.20
CA SER A 401 -65.40 -24.55 60.22
C SER A 401 -65.27 -23.25 61.02
N ARG A 402 -66.27 -22.37 60.95
CA ARG A 402 -66.50 -21.31 61.95
C ARG A 402 -67.94 -21.40 62.43
N LYS A 403 -67.99 -21.70 63.74
CA LYS A 403 -69.04 -21.57 64.75
C LYS A 403 -70.30 -20.79 64.39
#